data_AF-A0AAU8BGW6-F1
#
_entry.id   AF-A0AAU8BGW6-F1
#
_cell.length_a   1.000
_cell.length_b   1.000
_cell.length_c   1.000
_cell.angle_alpha   90.00
_cell.angle_beta   90.00
_cell.angle_gamma   90.00
#
_symmetry.space_group_name_H-M   'P 1'
#
loop_
_entity.id
_entity.type
_entity.pdbx_description
1 polymer ?
#
loop_
_entity_poly.entity_id
_entity_poly.type
_entity_poly.pdbx_seq_one_letter_code
_entity_poly.pdbx_strand_id
1 'polypeptide(L)' 'MDVDYTPAISIVDAPISDPIHAPCEDMAGCANFDPDKSEKSARMVQKLRSELGLNRPRARKLNVNPLTWTKR' A
#
# COMPACT_ATOMS: atom_id res chain seq x y z
N MET A 1 -33.84 10.44 7.49
CA MET A 1 -32.55 10.14 8.17
C MET A 1 -31.53 10.97 7.44
N ASP A 2 -31.35 12.20 7.89
CA ASP A 2 -30.34 13.09 7.37
C ASP A 2 -28.98 12.58 7.86
N VAL A 3 -28.13 12.15 6.93
CA VAL A 3 -26.80 11.67 7.23
C VAL A 3 -25.88 12.87 7.17
N ASP A 4 -25.36 13.28 8.32
CA ASP A 4 -24.35 14.32 8.40
C ASP A 4 -23.07 13.81 7.71
N TYR A 5 -22.80 14.33 6.52
CA TYR A 5 -21.59 14.00 5.76
C TYR A 5 -20.39 14.65 6.42
N THR A 6 -19.46 13.82 6.90
CA THR A 6 -18.13 14.28 7.32
C THR A 6 -17.09 13.79 6.32
N PRO A 7 -16.29 14.68 5.70
CA PRO A 7 -15.20 14.26 4.82
C PRO A 7 -14.14 13.48 5.62
N ALA A 8 -13.55 12.47 4.97
CA ALA A 8 -12.42 11.76 5.56
C ALA A 8 -11.19 12.68 5.60
N ILE A 9 -10.52 12.72 6.76
CA ILE A 9 -9.26 13.44 6.94
C ILE A 9 -8.12 12.41 6.80
N SER A 10 -7.05 12.77 6.10
CA SER A 10 -5.89 11.90 5.98
C SER A 10 -5.24 11.68 7.35
N ILE A 11 -4.73 10.49 7.61
CA ILE A 11 -4.05 10.19 8.88
C ILE A 11 -2.80 11.04 9.11
N VAL A 12 -2.21 11.58 8.03
CA VAL A 12 -1.08 12.51 8.11
C VAL A 12 -1.47 13.89 8.64
N ASP A 13 -2.76 14.26 8.50
CA ASP A 13 -3.31 15.54 8.92
C ASP A 13 -4.05 15.44 10.27
N ALA A 14 -4.16 14.22 10.81
CA ALA A 14 -4.78 13.99 12.10
C ALA A 14 -3.81 14.36 13.24
N PRO A 15 -4.30 14.90 14.37
CA PRO A 15 -3.45 15.16 15.52
C PRO A 15 -2.86 13.85 16.05
N ILE A 16 -1.55 13.85 16.31
CA ILE A 16 -0.83 12.71 16.87
C ILE A 16 -1.33 12.51 18.31
N SER A 17 -2.13 11.46 18.54
CA SER A 17 -2.68 11.13 19.85
C SER A 17 -1.73 10.33 20.74
N ASP A 18 -0.78 9.60 20.13
CA ASP A 18 0.23 8.78 20.79
C ASP A 18 1.55 8.87 19.99
N PRO A 19 2.73 8.90 20.62
CA PRO A 19 4.02 8.88 19.93
C PRO A 19 4.19 7.78 18.87
N ILE A 20 3.52 6.62 19.00
CA ILE A 20 3.57 5.57 17.97
C ILE A 20 2.84 5.95 16.66
N HIS A 21 1.95 6.95 16.71
CA HIS A 21 1.22 7.49 15.57
C HIS A 21 1.93 8.67 14.92
N ALA A 22 3.04 9.12 15.51
CA ALA A 22 3.89 10.10 14.84
C ALA A 22 4.39 9.50 13.52
N PRO A 23 4.41 10.28 12.43
CA PRO A 23 5.22 9.92 11.27
C PRO A 23 6.62 9.59 11.76
N CYS A 24 7.20 8.49 11.26
CA CYS A 24 8.56 8.11 11.63
C CYS A 24 9.50 9.30 11.38
N GLU A 25 10.18 9.77 12.44
CA GLU A 25 10.92 11.05 12.48
C GLU A 25 11.97 11.19 11.36
N ASP A 26 12.42 10.05 10.86
CA ASP A 26 12.90 9.88 9.51
C ASP A 26 12.50 8.46 9.14
N MET A 27 12.06 8.18 7.92
CA MET A 27 11.94 6.79 7.48
C MET A 27 13.36 6.22 7.56
N ALA A 28 13.75 5.60 8.68
CA ALA A 28 15.16 5.32 8.98
C ALA A 28 15.79 4.41 7.90
N GLY A 29 14.96 3.64 7.20
CA GLY A 29 15.35 2.86 6.01
C GLY A 29 15.65 3.67 4.74
N CYS A 30 15.29 4.95 4.71
CA CYS A 30 15.50 5.92 3.63
C CYS A 30 16.62 6.92 3.92
N ALA A 31 17.14 6.99 5.16
CA ALA A 31 18.22 7.91 5.52
C ALA A 31 19.50 7.72 4.67
N ASN A 32 19.73 6.50 4.17
CA ASN A 32 20.84 6.15 3.28
C ASN A 32 20.33 5.67 1.91
N PHE A 33 19.38 6.39 1.32
CA PHE A 33 18.89 6.07 -0.03
C PHE A 33 20.02 6.17 -1.06
N ASP A 34 20.24 5.08 -1.80
CA ASP A 34 21.20 5.01 -2.89
C ASP A 34 20.44 4.65 -4.19
N PRO A 35 20.34 5.60 -5.14
CA PRO A 35 19.53 5.42 -6.34
C PRO A 35 20.04 4.25 -7.20
N ASP A 36 21.35 4.03 -7.24
CA ASP A 36 21.94 2.96 -8.05
C ASP A 36 21.61 1.58 -7.47
N LYS A 37 21.66 1.44 -6.14
CA LYS A 37 21.26 0.20 -5.47
C LYS A 37 19.78 -0.07 -5.64
N SER A 38 18.95 0.97 -5.54
CA SER A 38 17.51 0.88 -5.78
C SER A 38 17.24 0.36 -7.19
N GLU A 39 17.84 0.97 -8.22
CA GLU A 39 17.64 0.55 -9.61
C GLU A 39 18.13 -0.89 -9.87
N LYS A 40 19.30 -1.26 -9.35
CA LYS A 40 19.83 -2.63 -9.45
C LYS A 40 18.90 -3.65 -8.81
N SER A 41 18.37 -3.34 -7.63
CA SER A 41 17.42 -4.21 -6.92
C SER A 41 16.14 -4.42 -7.73
N ALA A 42 15.59 -3.35 -8.32
CA ALA A 42 14.39 -3.41 -9.15
C ALA A 42 14.61 -4.30 -10.39
N ARG A 43 15.74 -4.14 -11.08
CA ARG A 43 16.13 -4.98 -12.23
C ARG A 43 16.27 -6.46 -11.84
N MET A 44 16.88 -6.75 -10.68
CA MET A 44 17.03 -8.12 -10.18
C MET A 44 15.67 -8.76 -9.86
N VAL A 45 14.78 -8.04 -9.19
CA VAL A 45 13.41 -8.51 -8.90
C VAL A 45 12.66 -8.79 -10.21
N GLN A 46 12.77 -7.92 -11.21
CA GLN A 46 12.14 -8.12 -12.52
C GLN A 46 12.65 -9.40 -13.22
N LYS A 47 13.97 -9.64 -13.16
CA LYS A 47 14.59 -10.86 -13.69
C LYS A 47 14.03 -12.10 -12.99
N LEU A 48 14.04 -12.13 -11.66
CA LEU A 48 13.52 -13.26 -10.87
C LEU A 48 12.05 -13.53 -11.15
N ARG A 49 11.22 -12.50 -11.24
CA ARG A 49 9.79 -12.67 -11.57
C ARG A 49 9.58 -13.25 -12.97
N SER A 50 10.49 -12.97 -13.90
CA SER A 50 10.45 -13.52 -15.25
C SER A 50 10.84 -14.99 -15.25
N GLU A 51 11.95 -15.34 -14.58
CA GLU A 51 12.45 -16.72 -14.47
C GLU A 51 11.46 -17.64 -13.74
N LEU A 52 10.84 -17.14 -12.67
CA LEU A 52 9.87 -17.89 -11.86
C LEU A 52 8.45 -17.85 -12.45
N GLY A 53 8.23 -17.19 -13.58
CA GLY A 53 6.90 -17.09 -14.21
C GLY A 53 5.87 -16.29 -13.40
N LEU A 54 6.31 -15.49 -12.43
CA LEU A 54 5.47 -14.65 -11.56
C LEU A 54 4.96 -13.37 -12.24
N ASN A 55 5.42 -13.09 -13.46
CA ASN A 55 4.91 -12.00 -14.30
C ASN A 55 3.58 -12.34 -14.99
N ARG A 56 3.11 -13.58 -14.89
CA ARG A 56 1.83 -13.96 -15.47
C ARG A 56 0.69 -13.37 -14.64
N PRO A 57 -0.34 -12.78 -15.27
CA PRO A 57 -1.55 -12.41 -14.54
C PRO A 57 -2.08 -13.65 -13.84
N ARG A 58 -2.28 -13.59 -12.52
CA ARG A 58 -3.00 -14.65 -11.82
C ARG A 58 -4.37 -14.72 -12.48
N ALA A 59 -4.79 -15.91 -12.93
CA ALA A 59 -6.16 -16.13 -13.31
C ALA A 59 -7.03 -15.75 -12.10
N ARG A 60 -7.68 -14.59 -12.13
CA ARG A 60 -8.60 -14.17 -11.07
C ARG A 60 -9.85 -15.04 -11.18
N LYS A 61 -9.78 -16.23 -10.57
CA LYS A 61 -10.94 -16.88 -9.99
C LYS A 61 -10.73 -16.95 -8.49
N LEU A 62 -10.63 -15.78 -7.86
CA LEU A 62 -11.02 -15.70 -6.47
C LEU A 62 -12.52 -15.98 -6.47
N ASN A 63 -12.87 -17.20 -6.07
CA ASN A 63 -14.24 -17.62 -5.80
C ASN A 63 -14.68 -16.95 -4.49
N VAL A 64 -14.59 -15.63 -4.44
CA VAL A 64 -15.04 -14.83 -3.31
C VAL A 64 -16.48 -14.44 -3.63
N ASN A 65 -17.42 -14.86 -2.80
CA ASN A 65 -18.74 -14.24 -2.78
C ASN A 65 -18.51 -12.76 -2.45
N PRO A 66 -18.67 -11.82 -3.41
CA PRO A 66 -18.57 -10.42 -3.07
C PRO A 66 -19.75 -10.13 -2.13
N LEU A 67 -19.48 -9.50 -0.99
CA LEU A 67 -20.55 -8.99 -0.13
C LEU A 67 -21.31 -7.92 -0.92
N THR A 68 -22.43 -8.30 -1.53
CA THR A 68 -23.28 -7.40 -2.28
C THR A 68 -24.23 -6.74 -1.30
N TRP A 69 -24.10 -5.43 -1.11
CA TRP A 69 -25.04 -4.66 -0.30
C TRP A 69 -26.13 -4.07 -1.18
N THR A 70 -27.39 -4.36 -0.85
CA THR A 70 -28.58 -3.78 -1.48
C THR A 70 -29.19 -2.75 -0.53
N LYS A 71 -29.27 -1.49 -0.98
CA LYS A 71 -29.97 -0.41 -0.28
C LYS A 71 -31.47 -0.65 -0.47
N ARG A 72 -32.19 -0.83 0.63
CA ARG A 72 -33.65 -0.99 0.67
C ARG A 72 -34.32 0.38 0.73
#